data_AF-A0A7C0TYP7-F1
#
_entry.id   AF-A0A7C0TYP7-F1
#
_cell.length_a   1.000
_cell.length_b   1.000
_cell.length_c   1.000
_cell.angle_alpha   90.00
_cell.angle_beta   90.00
_cell.angle_gamma   90.00
#
_symmetry.space_group_name_H-M   'P 1'
#
loop_
_entity.id
_entity.type
_entity.pdbx_description
1 polymer ?
#
loop_
_entity_poly.entity_id
_entity_poly.type
_entity_poly.pdbx_seq_one_letter_code
_entity_poly.pdbx_strand_id
1 'polypeptide(L)'
;IWAPYVEAMVPKFDIVFTGNSLVAQLFKERGYKVIVQPMFRKDILSATEIRRRMIEGEPWEDLVPKSVAEYIKEIRGVERIRMLATDLEKNEKELQAPIRIPEF
;
A
#
# COMPACT_ATOMS: atom_id res chain seq x y z
N ILE A 1 13.49 14.77 4.42
CA ILE A 1 14.06 13.74 5.33
C ILE A 1 13.88 12.31 4.79
N TRP A 2 12.85 12.00 3.97
CA TRP A 2 12.61 10.63 3.48
C TRP A 2 13.54 10.15 2.34
N ALA A 3 13.81 10.95 1.30
CA ALA A 3 14.63 10.50 0.16
C ALA A 3 16.07 10.04 0.52
N PRO A 4 16.82 10.71 1.42
CA PRO A 4 18.12 10.20 1.89
C PRO A 4 18.04 8.83 2.56
N TYR A 5 16.93 8.53 3.25
CA TYR A 5 16.74 7.25 3.90
C TYR A 5 16.58 6.13 2.87
N VAL A 6 15.85 6.40 1.77
CA VAL A 6 15.75 5.47 0.64
C VAL A 6 17.14 5.20 0.04
N GLU A 7 17.93 6.25 -0.22
CA GLU A 7 19.29 6.12 -0.76
C GLU A 7 20.21 5.23 0.08
N ALA A 8 20.05 5.26 1.41
CA ALA A 8 20.86 4.45 2.32
C ALA A 8 20.42 2.97 2.37
N MET A 9 19.19 2.66 1.95
CA MET A 9 18.59 1.32 2.09
C MET A 9 18.65 0.46 0.83
N VAL A 10 18.93 1.06 -0.33
CA VAL A 10 18.90 0.37 -1.61
C VAL A 10 20.22 0.53 -2.35
N PRO A 11 20.54 -0.37 -3.30
CA PRO A 11 21.68 -0.17 -4.20
C PRO A 11 21.59 1.15 -4.96
N LYS A 12 22.72 1.64 -5.48
CA LYS A 12 22.74 2.85 -6.31
C LYS A 12 21.76 2.75 -7.48
N PHE A 13 21.09 3.86 -7.79
CA PHE A 13 20.13 3.99 -8.88
C PHE A 13 20.24 5.37 -9.54
N ASP A 14 19.86 5.46 -10.81
CA ASP A 14 19.99 6.69 -11.61
C ASP A 14 18.63 7.34 -11.92
N ILE A 15 17.55 6.55 -11.92
CA ILE A 15 16.22 6.97 -12.40
C ILE A 15 15.14 6.56 -11.38
N VAL A 16 14.24 7.49 -11.08
CA VAL A 16 13.07 7.25 -10.22
C VAL A 16 11.79 7.27 -11.06
N PHE A 17 11.03 6.18 -11.04
CA PHE A 17 9.71 6.09 -11.66
C PHE A 17 8.63 6.33 -10.60
N THR A 18 7.83 7.38 -10.74
CA THR A 18 6.76 7.68 -9.78
C THR A 18 5.61 8.46 -10.39
N GLY A 19 4.38 8.04 -10.06
CA GLY A 19 3.16 8.83 -10.31
C GLY A 19 2.81 9.79 -9.16
N ASN A 20 3.58 9.80 -8.07
CA ASN A 20 3.33 10.64 -6.89
C ASN A 20 4.15 11.94 -6.97
N SER A 21 3.47 13.08 -6.89
CA SER A 21 4.07 14.42 -7.04
C SER A 21 5.09 14.76 -5.95
N LEU A 22 4.82 14.38 -4.69
CA LEU A 22 5.73 14.61 -3.57
C LEU A 22 7.03 13.81 -3.73
N VAL A 23 6.92 12.52 -4.07
CA VAL A 23 8.09 11.67 -4.34
C VAL A 23 8.89 12.22 -5.51
N ALA A 24 8.21 12.67 -6.57
CA ALA A 24 8.86 13.26 -7.73
C ALA A 24 9.65 14.53 -7.35
N GLN A 25 9.05 15.41 -6.56
CA GLN A 25 9.72 16.63 -6.11
C GLN A 25 10.95 16.32 -5.26
N LEU A 26 10.80 15.46 -4.24
CA LEU A 26 11.88 15.10 -3.32
C LEU A 26 13.12 14.54 -4.04
N PHE A 27 12.94 13.75 -5.09
CA PHE A 27 14.06 13.18 -5.85
C PHE A 27 14.60 14.12 -6.93
N LYS A 28 13.76 14.97 -7.55
CA LYS A 28 14.24 16.02 -8.46
C LYS A 28 15.13 17.03 -7.76
N GLU A 29 14.76 17.46 -6.55
CA GLU A 29 15.57 18.39 -5.72
C GLU A 29 16.95 17.82 -5.38
N ARG A 30 17.10 16.49 -5.41
CA ARG A 30 18.38 15.79 -5.17
C ARG A 30 19.15 15.46 -6.45
N GLY A 31 18.67 15.90 -7.61
CA GLY A 31 19.34 15.74 -8.89
C GLY A 31 19.05 14.44 -9.64
N TYR A 32 18.07 13.63 -9.21
CA TYR A 32 17.71 12.40 -9.93
C TYR A 32 16.87 12.69 -11.16
N LYS A 33 17.03 11.84 -12.19
CA LYS A 33 16.09 11.79 -13.30
C LYS A 33 14.78 11.16 -12.80
N VAL A 34 13.69 11.90 -12.88
CA VAL A 34 12.36 11.40 -12.48
C VAL A 34 11.48 11.25 -13.72
N ILE A 35 10.90 10.05 -13.88
CA ILE A 35 9.96 9.71 -14.95
C ILE A 35 8.58 9.47 -14.33
N VAL A 36 7.58 10.21 -14.82
CA VAL A 36 6.18 9.94 -14.49
C VAL A 36 5.65 8.93 -15.48
N GLN A 37 5.44 7.70 -15.03
CA GLN A 37 4.90 6.64 -15.88
C GLN A 37 3.39 6.84 -16.12
N PRO A 38 2.90 6.62 -17.34
CA PRO A 38 1.47 6.49 -17.58
C PRO A 38 0.96 5.27 -16.83
N MET A 39 -0.26 5.38 -16.32
CA MET A 39 -0.82 4.33 -15.48
C MET A 39 -1.75 3.46 -16.32
N PHE A 40 -1.53 2.15 -16.26
CA PHE A 40 -2.22 1.17 -17.09
C PHE A 40 -3.52 0.71 -16.42
N ARG A 41 -4.65 0.85 -17.13
CA ARG A 41 -6.01 0.41 -16.72
C ARG A 41 -6.34 0.71 -15.24
N LYS A 42 -6.18 1.96 -14.79
CA LYS A 42 -6.32 2.36 -13.38
C LYS A 42 -7.69 2.07 -12.75
N ASP A 43 -8.72 2.05 -13.57
CA ASP A 43 -10.10 1.74 -13.20
C ASP A 43 -10.25 0.31 -12.67
N ILE A 44 -9.49 -0.64 -13.21
CA ILE A 44 -9.57 -2.06 -12.84
C ILE A 44 -8.30 -2.61 -12.17
N LEU A 45 -7.11 -2.14 -12.57
CA LEU A 45 -5.82 -2.54 -12.02
C LEU A 45 -5.34 -1.54 -10.96
N SER A 46 -6.17 -1.36 -9.93
CA SER A 46 -5.79 -0.58 -8.76
C SER A 46 -6.00 -1.37 -7.48
N ALA A 47 -5.14 -1.12 -6.49
CA ALA A 47 -5.28 -1.73 -5.18
C ALA A 47 -6.62 -1.36 -4.51
N THR A 48 -7.15 -0.16 -4.79
CA THR A 48 -8.47 0.26 -4.29
C THR A 48 -9.57 -0.64 -4.84
N GLU A 49 -9.62 -0.85 -6.15
CA GLU A 49 -10.64 -1.69 -6.79
C GLU A 49 -10.48 -3.17 -6.36
N ILE A 50 -9.26 -3.69 -6.38
CA ILE A 50 -9.00 -5.08 -5.96
C ILE A 50 -9.47 -5.33 -4.52
N ARG A 51 -9.18 -4.40 -3.60
CA ARG A 51 -9.63 -4.50 -2.20
C ARG A 51 -11.14 -4.36 -2.06
N ARG A 52 -11.78 -3.47 -2.84
CA ARG A 52 -13.24 -3.36 -2.89
C ARG A 52 -13.88 -4.71 -3.25
N ARG A 53 -13.40 -5.36 -4.32
CA ARG A 53 -13.87 -6.69 -4.74
C ARG A 53 -13.69 -7.75 -3.66
N MET A 54 -12.53 -7.78 -2.99
CA MET A 54 -12.30 -8.68 -1.86
C MET A 54 -13.33 -8.49 -0.74
N ILE A 55 -13.61 -7.23 -0.37
CA ILE A 55 -14.58 -6.88 0.68
C ILE A 55 -15.99 -7.31 0.27
N GLU A 56 -16.40 -7.00 -0.96
CA GLU A 56 -17.76 -7.26 -1.48
C GLU A 56 -17.99 -8.71 -1.92
N GLY A 57 -16.94 -9.53 -1.99
CA GLY A 57 -17.04 -10.93 -2.43
C GLY A 57 -17.09 -11.12 -3.94
N GLU A 58 -16.63 -10.12 -4.69
CA GLU A 58 -16.49 -10.19 -6.14
C GLU A 58 -15.18 -10.87 -6.57
N PRO A 59 -15.09 -11.40 -7.81
CA PRO A 59 -13.86 -11.97 -8.37
C PRO A 59 -12.73 -10.95 -8.48
N TRP A 60 -11.58 -11.23 -7.88
CA TRP A 60 -10.41 -10.34 -7.86
C TRP A 60 -9.11 -11.01 -8.30
N GLU A 61 -9.06 -12.35 -8.30
CA GLU A 61 -7.84 -13.12 -8.52
C GLU A 61 -7.22 -12.87 -9.90
N ASP A 62 -8.05 -12.68 -10.94
CA ASP A 62 -7.59 -12.40 -12.30
C ASP A 62 -7.00 -10.98 -12.49
N LEU A 63 -7.11 -10.12 -11.46
CA LEU A 63 -6.53 -8.78 -11.47
C LEU A 63 -5.10 -8.74 -10.93
N VAL A 64 -4.59 -9.86 -10.42
CA VAL A 64 -3.22 -10.00 -9.92
C VAL A 64 -2.53 -11.22 -10.54
N PRO A 65 -1.19 -11.28 -10.53
CA PRO A 65 -0.49 -12.51 -10.90
C PRO A 65 -0.93 -13.70 -10.03
N LYS A 66 -0.97 -14.90 -10.60
CA LYS A 66 -1.39 -16.13 -9.91
C LYS A 66 -0.68 -16.35 -8.57
N SER A 67 0.64 -16.15 -8.53
CA SER A 67 1.44 -16.29 -7.30
C SER A 67 1.01 -15.32 -6.19
N VAL A 68 0.53 -14.13 -6.55
CA VAL A 68 0.01 -13.14 -5.58
C VAL A 68 -1.35 -13.57 -5.06
N ALA A 69 -2.24 -14.08 -5.93
CA ALA A 69 -3.53 -14.62 -5.50
C ALA A 69 -3.37 -15.82 -4.55
N GLU A 70 -2.44 -16.72 -4.85
CA GLU A 70 -2.06 -17.85 -3.99
C GLU A 70 -1.55 -17.37 -2.63
N TYR A 71 -0.60 -16.42 -2.63
CA TYR A 71 -0.06 -15.86 -1.39
C TYR A 71 -1.13 -15.17 -0.53
N ILE A 72 -2.02 -14.37 -1.15
CA ILE A 72 -3.12 -13.71 -0.42
C ILE A 72 -4.04 -14.75 0.24
N LYS A 73 -4.30 -15.87 -0.43
CA LYS A 73 -5.10 -16.98 0.13
C LYS A 73 -4.35 -17.67 1.28
N GLU A 74 -3.05 -17.92 1.14
CA GLU A 74 -2.20 -18.50 2.19
C GLU A 74 -2.23 -17.68 3.48
N ILE A 75 -2.10 -16.35 3.38
CA ILE A 75 -2.08 -15.45 4.54
C ILE A 75 -3.48 -15.05 5.05
N ARG A 76 -4.55 -15.62 4.47
CA ARG A 76 -5.95 -15.30 4.78
C ARG A 76 -6.25 -13.80 4.66
N GLY A 77 -5.77 -13.20 3.57
CA GLY A 77 -5.82 -11.75 3.35
C GLY A 77 -7.23 -11.21 3.12
N VAL A 78 -8.09 -12.00 2.48
CA VAL A 78 -9.49 -11.62 2.19
C VAL A 78 -10.32 -11.57 3.48
N GLU A 79 -10.12 -12.55 4.36
CA GLU A 79 -10.74 -12.59 5.68
C GLU A 79 -10.31 -11.40 6.52
N ARG A 80 -9.00 -11.12 6.53
CA ARG A 80 -8.43 -9.98 7.27
C ARG A 80 -9.03 -8.65 6.83
N ILE A 81 -9.10 -8.40 5.52
CA ILE A 81 -9.61 -7.12 5.04
C ILE A 81 -11.12 -6.96 5.28
N ARG A 82 -11.92 -8.03 5.18
CA ARG A 82 -13.35 -8.00 5.51
C ARG A 82 -13.57 -7.69 6.99
N MET A 83 -12.81 -8.33 7.87
CA MET A 83 -12.84 -8.07 9.32
C MET A 83 -12.53 -6.59 9.59
N LEU A 84 -11.43 -6.08 9.04
CA LEU A 84 -11.03 -4.67 9.21
C LEU A 84 -12.05 -3.69 8.61
N ALA A 85 -12.70 -4.02 7.50
CA ALA A 85 -13.72 -3.16 6.90
C ALA A 85 -15.01 -3.09 7.74
N THR A 86 -15.30 -4.12 8.54
CA THR A 86 -16.50 -4.19 9.39
C THR A 86 -16.27 -3.57 10.78
N ASP A 87 -15.04 -3.64 11.30
CA ASP A 87 -14.71 -3.26 12.68
C ASP A 87 -14.18 -1.83 12.87
N LEU A 88 -14.19 -0.97 11.85
CA LEU A 88 -13.73 0.43 12.00
C LEU A 88 -14.56 1.21 13.03
N GLU A 89 -15.87 0.96 13.14
CA GLU A 89 -16.73 1.63 14.13
C GLU A 89 -16.52 1.12 15.57
N LYS A 90 -16.03 -0.11 15.76
CA LYS A 90 -15.77 -0.71 17.09
C LYS A 90 -14.36 -0.42 17.58
N ASN A 91 -13.37 -0.43 16.70
CA ASN A 91 -11.96 -0.25 17.06
C ASN A 91 -11.60 1.21 17.40
N GLU A 92 -12.31 2.21 16.87
CA GLU A 92 -12.10 3.61 17.27
C GLU A 92 -12.38 3.86 18.75
N LYS A 93 -13.32 3.13 19.37
CA LYS A 93 -13.62 3.23 20.81
C LYS A 93 -12.55 2.58 21.69
N GLU A 94 -11.89 1.51 21.21
CA GLU A 94 -10.80 0.86 21.94
C GLU A 94 -9.48 1.66 21.84
N LEU A 95 -9.24 2.34 20.73
CA LEU A 95 -8.07 3.22 20.51
C LEU A 95 -8.09 4.51 21.35
N GLN A 96 -9.27 4.94 21.82
CA GLN A 96 -9.41 6.09 22.73
C GLN A 96 -9.21 5.75 24.20
N ALA A 97 -9.05 4.46 24.55
CA ALA A 97 -8.73 4.06 25.92
C ALA A 97 -7.29 4.50 26.24
N PRO A 98 -7.04 5.13 27.41
CA PRO A 98 -5.70 5.59 27.76
C PRO A 98 -4.71 4.43 27.75
N ILE A 99 -3.60 4.62 27.04
CA ILE A 99 -2.49 3.66 26.94
C ILE A 99 -1.97 3.39 28.36
N ARG A 100 -2.16 2.15 28.86
CA ARG A 100 -1.49 1.70 30.09
C ARG A 100 -0.02 1.43 29.77
N ILE A 101 0.84 2.37 30.14
CA ILE A 101 2.29 2.15 30.18
C ILE A 101 2.59 1.38 31.47
N PRO A 102 3.17 0.17 31.42
CA PRO A 102 3.62 -0.52 32.62
C PRO A 102 4.75 0.30 33.26
N GLU A 103 4.63 0.61 34.55
CA GLU A 103 5.75 1.09 35.35
C GLU A 103 6.78 -0.05 35.44
N PHE A 104 8.02 0.22 35.02
CA PHE A 104 9.16 -0.67 35.25
C PHE A 104 9.66 -0.53 36.68
#